data_AF-A0A7C9CZN0-F1
#
_entry.id   AF-A0A7C9CZN0-F1
#
_cell.length_a   1.000
_cell.length_b   1.000
_cell.length_c   1.000
_cell.angle_alpha   90.00
_cell.angle_beta   90.00
_cell.angle_gamma   90.00
#
_symmetry.space_group_name_H-M   'P 1'
#
loop_
_entity.id
_entity.type
_entity.pdbx_description
1 polymer ?
#
loop_
_entity_poly.entity_id
_entity_poly.type
_entity_poly.pdbx_seq_one_letter_code
_entity_poly.pdbx_strand_id
1 'polypeptide(L)'
;MVKFVVFHLLFALVVLTFFQAHSLSSSEPLPLLSLRIKPNQTASSCSFRVRITTSCSSVAYTRDQISLSFGDAYGNQVYVPRLDDPSSRTFEACSTDTFD
;
A
#
# COMPACT_ATOMS: atom_id res chain seq x y z
N MET A 1 -46.15 -25.11 30.00
CA MET A 1 -45.83 -23.84 29.31
C MET A 1 -44.45 -23.28 29.67
N VAL A 2 -44.09 -23.10 30.94
CA VAL A 2 -42.80 -22.50 31.35
C VAL A 2 -41.56 -23.19 30.76
N LYS A 3 -41.53 -24.53 30.70
CA LYS A 3 -40.37 -25.29 30.15
C LYS A 3 -40.12 -25.03 28.65
N PHE A 4 -41.17 -24.85 27.86
CA PHE A 4 -41.04 -24.54 26.43
C PHE A 4 -40.54 -23.10 26.21
N VAL A 5 -41.00 -22.15 27.04
CA VAL A 5 -40.53 -20.76 26.99
C VAL A 5 -39.04 -20.66 27.35
N VAL A 6 -38.61 -21.38 28.38
CA VAL A 6 -37.19 -21.45 28.78
C VAL A 6 -36.34 -22.07 27.67
N PHE A 7 -36.81 -23.12 27.01
CA PHE A 7 -36.10 -23.75 25.90
C PHE A 7 -35.93 -22.79 24.71
N HIS A 8 -36.97 -22.06 24.32
CA HIS A 8 -36.88 -21.10 23.22
C HIS A 8 -35.98 -19.90 23.56
N LEU A 9 -35.97 -19.45 24.83
CA LEU A 9 -35.06 -18.39 25.29
C LEU A 9 -33.59 -18.84 25.23
N LEU A 10 -33.29 -20.07 25.66
CA LEU A 10 -31.94 -20.63 25.60
C LEU A 10 -31.49 -20.83 24.15
N PHE A 11 -32.37 -21.30 23.28
CA PHE A 11 -32.06 -21.48 21.85
C PHE A 11 -31.77 -20.14 21.15
N ALA A 12 -32.55 -19.08 21.44
CA ALA A 12 -32.30 -17.75 20.91
C ALA A 12 -30.96 -17.16 21.37
N LEU A 13 -30.58 -17.38 22.64
CA LEU A 13 -29.29 -16.94 23.18
C LEU A 13 -28.12 -17.61 22.44
N VAL A 14 -28.22 -18.92 22.16
CA VAL A 14 -27.20 -19.66 21.42
C VAL A 14 -27.07 -19.12 19.99
N VAL A 15 -28.17 -18.90 19.29
CA VAL A 15 -28.17 -18.37 17.92
C VAL A 15 -27.51 -16.98 17.84
N LEU A 16 -27.71 -16.12 18.84
CA LEU A 16 -27.08 -14.79 18.90
C LEU A 16 -25.55 -14.84 19.03
N THR A 17 -24.99 -15.90 19.64
CA THR A 17 -23.52 -16.05 19.74
C THR A 17 -22.86 -16.45 18.43
N PHE A 18 -23.60 -17.06 17.49
CA PHE A 18 -23.06 -17.46 16.18
C PHE A 18 -23.03 -16.31 15.15
N PHE A 19 -23.70 -15.19 15.42
CA PHE A 19 -23.68 -14.00 14.55
C PHE A 19 -22.49 -13.05 14.82
N GLN A 20 -21.38 -13.55 15.39
CA GLN A 20 -20.11 -12.82 15.30
C GLN A 20 -19.56 -12.95 13.87
N ALA A 21 -19.96 -12.03 13.01
CA ALA A 21 -19.23 -11.74 11.79
C ALA A 21 -17.85 -11.20 12.20
N HIS A 22 -16.85 -12.07 12.30
CA HIS A 22 -15.47 -11.64 12.33
C HIS A 22 -15.20 -10.90 11.03
N SER A 23 -15.23 -9.57 11.08
CA SER A 23 -14.64 -8.76 10.03
C SER A 23 -13.15 -9.07 10.09
N LEU A 24 -12.65 -9.89 9.17
CA LEU A 24 -11.22 -9.90 8.84
C LEU A 24 -10.92 -8.54 8.21
N SER A 25 -10.85 -7.51 9.06
CA SER A 25 -10.32 -6.22 8.68
C SER A 25 -8.82 -6.39 8.53
N SER A 26 -8.35 -5.86 7.41
CA SER A 26 -6.95 -5.68 7.07
C SER A 26 -6.26 -6.95 6.61
N SER A 27 -6.28 -7.15 5.28
CA SER A 27 -5.08 -7.58 4.58
C SER A 27 -3.91 -6.70 5.06
N GLU A 28 -3.11 -7.21 6.00
CA GLU A 28 -1.82 -6.64 6.33
C GLU A 28 -1.02 -6.62 5.01
N PRO A 29 -0.71 -5.45 4.45
CA PRO A 29 0.18 -5.41 3.30
C PRO A 29 1.49 -6.04 3.76
N LEU A 30 1.93 -7.08 3.04
CA LEU A 30 3.19 -7.78 3.23
C LEU A 30 4.24 -6.78 3.75
N PRO A 31 4.84 -6.97 4.95
CA PRO A 31 5.77 -5.99 5.50
C PRO A 31 6.92 -5.88 4.52
N LEU A 32 6.90 -4.77 3.77
CA LEU A 32 7.86 -4.40 2.76
C LEU A 32 9.21 -4.42 3.47
N LEU A 33 9.95 -5.51 3.23
CA LEU A 33 11.21 -5.91 3.87
C LEU A 33 11.86 -4.71 4.56
N SER A 34 11.70 -4.58 5.88
CA SER A 34 11.91 -3.35 6.65
C SER A 34 13.04 -2.47 6.11
N LEU A 35 12.75 -1.63 5.11
CA LEU A 35 13.73 -0.78 4.48
C LEU A 35 13.94 0.33 5.48
N ARG A 36 14.98 0.20 6.30
CA ARG A 36 15.25 1.14 7.38
C ARG A 36 15.82 2.41 6.75
N ILE A 37 14.93 3.22 6.21
CA ILE A 37 15.22 4.52 5.59
C ILE A 37 15.78 5.43 6.67
N LYS A 38 17.09 5.61 6.66
CA LYS A 38 17.76 6.62 7.47
C LYS A 38 17.74 7.89 6.64
N PRO A 39 16.96 8.93 7.01
CA PRO A 39 17.09 10.22 6.36
C PRO A 39 18.53 10.70 6.58
N ASN A 40 19.29 10.84 5.50
CA ASN A 40 20.66 11.27 5.57
C ASN A 40 20.70 12.72 6.08
N GLN A 41 21.33 12.96 7.22
CA GLN A 41 21.40 14.28 7.86
C GLN A 41 22.67 15.07 7.49
N THR A 42 23.60 14.55 6.69
CA THR A 42 24.95 15.18 6.63
C THR A 42 25.78 15.07 5.35
N ALA A 43 25.37 14.35 4.30
CA ALA A 43 26.10 14.43 3.02
C ALA A 43 25.50 15.55 2.15
N SER A 44 26.34 16.32 1.47
CA SER A 44 25.99 17.30 0.42
C SER A 44 24.66 16.98 -0.29
N SER A 45 23.76 17.96 -0.42
CA SER A 45 22.47 17.79 -1.07
C SER A 45 22.62 17.50 -2.56
N CYS A 46 22.84 16.24 -2.91
CA CYS A 46 22.80 15.78 -4.30
C CYS A 46 21.34 15.64 -4.72
N SER A 47 20.97 16.27 -5.83
CA SER A 47 19.70 15.99 -6.53
C SER A 47 19.87 14.80 -7.47
N PHE A 48 18.80 14.06 -7.69
CA PHE A 48 18.80 12.87 -8.54
C PHE A 48 17.77 13.03 -9.63
N ARG A 49 18.22 12.94 -10.89
CA ARG A 49 17.31 12.85 -12.02
C ARG A 49 16.98 11.40 -12.33
N VAL A 50 15.70 11.05 -12.30
CA VAL A 50 15.20 9.70 -12.54
C VAL A 50 14.38 9.68 -13.83
N ARG A 51 14.70 8.77 -14.75
CA ARG A 51 13.91 8.52 -15.97
C ARG A 51 13.27 7.14 -15.90
N ILE A 52 11.95 7.09 -16.01
CA ILE A 52 11.18 5.85 -15.98
C ILE A 52 10.54 5.67 -17.36
N THR A 53 10.85 4.57 -18.05
CA THR A 53 10.25 4.22 -19.34
C THR A 53 9.23 3.11 -19.15
N THR A 54 7.99 3.38 -19.53
CA THR A 54 6.91 2.39 -19.48
C THR A 54 6.85 1.64 -20.82
N SER A 55 6.77 0.31 -20.77
CA SER A 55 6.68 -0.52 -21.98
C SER A 55 5.50 -0.14 -22.86
N CYS A 56 5.64 -0.27 -24.18
CA CYS A 56 4.55 -0.12 -25.14
C CYS A 56 3.54 -1.29 -25.08
N SER A 57 3.90 -2.40 -24.40
CA SER A 57 3.00 -3.52 -24.12
C SER A 57 2.17 -3.34 -22.85
N SER A 58 2.38 -2.26 -22.09
CA SER A 58 1.61 -1.95 -20.89
C SER A 58 0.18 -1.52 -21.23
N VAL A 59 -0.70 -1.57 -20.23
CA VAL A 59 -2.02 -0.93 -20.31
C VAL A 59 -1.88 0.59 -20.46
N ALA A 60 -2.92 1.26 -20.96
CA ALA A 60 -2.87 2.68 -21.33
C ALA A 60 -2.37 3.62 -20.21
N TYR A 61 -2.80 3.38 -18.97
CA TYR A 61 -2.35 4.12 -17.78
C TYR A 61 -2.53 3.24 -16.53
N THR A 62 -1.79 3.56 -15.48
CA THR A 62 -1.97 2.96 -14.15
C THR A 62 -2.79 3.86 -13.23
N ARG A 63 -3.51 3.25 -12.28
CA ARG A 63 -4.15 3.95 -11.16
C ARG A 63 -3.47 3.64 -9.82
N ASP A 64 -2.45 2.79 -9.86
CA ASP A 64 -1.71 2.37 -8.69
C ASP A 64 -0.80 3.52 -8.23
N GLN A 65 -0.52 3.56 -6.93
CA GLN A 65 0.43 4.52 -6.36
C GLN A 65 1.84 3.96 -6.50
N ILE A 66 2.74 4.74 -7.10
CA ILE A 66 4.12 4.32 -7.34
C ILE A 66 5.05 5.12 -6.44
N SER A 67 5.72 4.44 -5.52
CA SER A 67 6.78 5.01 -4.67
C SER A 67 8.17 4.66 -5.22
N LEU A 68 9.16 5.52 -4.99
CA LEU A 68 10.56 5.26 -5.35
C LEU A 68 11.44 5.26 -4.12
N SER A 69 12.30 4.25 -4.02
CA SER A 69 13.35 4.17 -3.01
C SER A 69 14.65 3.67 -3.61
N PHE A 70 15.75 4.37 -3.35
CA PHE A 70 17.10 3.90 -3.68
C PHE A 70 18.11 4.39 -2.65
N GLY A 71 19.28 3.76 -2.59
CA GLY A 71 20.32 4.12 -1.66
C GLY A 71 21.69 3.58 -2.07
N ASP A 72 22.70 3.86 -1.26
CA ASP A 72 24.08 3.45 -1.51
C ASP A 72 24.69 2.62 -0.35
N ALA A 73 25.92 2.14 -0.58
CA ALA A 73 26.66 1.33 0.39
C ALA A 73 27.02 2.09 1.69
N TYR A 74 26.89 3.42 1.70
CA TYR A 74 27.17 4.27 2.86
C TYR A 74 25.92 4.50 3.73
N GLY A 75 24.77 3.96 3.32
CA GLY A 75 23.51 4.09 4.04
C GLY A 75 22.73 5.36 3.71
N ASN A 76 23.13 6.09 2.65
CA ASN A 76 22.35 7.19 2.12
C ASN A 76 21.12 6.62 1.40
N GLN A 77 19.96 7.22 1.63
CA GLN A 77 18.70 6.72 1.09
C GLN A 77 17.85 7.90 0.61
N VAL A 78 17.20 7.69 -0.53
CA VAL A 78 16.18 8.57 -1.10
C VAL A 78 14.88 7.80 -1.08
N TYR A 79 13.82 8.45 -0.61
CA TYR A 79 12.48 7.90 -0.62
C TYR A 79 11.48 8.96 -1.09
N VAL A 80 10.71 8.62 -2.11
CA VAL A 80 9.60 9.42 -2.64
C VAL A 80 8.34 8.59 -2.45
N PRO A 81 7.43 8.98 -1.52
CA PRO A 81 6.26 8.18 -1.18
C PRO A 81 5.27 8.05 -2.33
N ARG A 82 5.24 9.04 -3.23
CA ARG A 82 4.36 9.05 -4.40
C ARG A 82 4.99 9.86 -5.53
N LEU A 83 5.27 9.19 -6.65
CA LEU A 83 5.79 9.81 -7.88
C LEU A 83 4.68 10.26 -8.82
N ASP A 84 3.56 9.53 -8.82
CA ASP A 84 2.39 9.90 -9.62
C ASP A 84 1.72 11.15 -9.04
N ASP A 85 1.52 12.16 -9.89
CA ASP A 85 0.57 13.23 -9.59
C ASP A 85 -0.78 12.83 -10.18
N PRO A 86 -1.89 12.83 -9.43
CA PRO A 86 -3.20 12.46 -9.96
C PRO A 86 -3.66 13.30 -11.18
N SER A 87 -3.08 14.49 -11.40
CA SER A 87 -3.30 15.27 -12.62
C SER A 87 -2.28 15.02 -13.74
N SER A 88 -1.17 14.35 -13.47
CA SER A 88 -0.14 14.09 -14.47
C SER A 88 -0.41 12.74 -15.14
N ARG A 89 -0.29 12.73 -16.47
CA ARG A 89 -0.35 11.52 -17.29
C ARG A 89 0.94 10.69 -17.15
N THR A 90 1.45 10.55 -15.93
CA THR A 90 2.66 9.76 -15.65
C THR A 90 2.37 8.28 -15.80
N PHE A 91 3.37 7.54 -16.27
CA PHE A 91 3.32 6.09 -16.46
C PHE A 91 2.31 5.63 -17.51
N GLU A 92 2.04 6.46 -18.53
CA GLU A 92 1.31 6.04 -19.74
C GLU A 92 2.08 4.96 -20.53
N ALA A 93 1.36 4.10 -21.26
CA ALA A 93 2.01 3.11 -22.12
C ALA A 93 2.95 3.77 -23.14
N CYS A 94 4.13 3.19 -23.35
CA CYS A 94 5.13 3.68 -24.31
C CYS A 94 5.64 5.11 -24.01
N SER A 95 5.53 5.59 -22.76
CA SER A 95 6.01 6.91 -22.34
C SER A 95 7.38 6.85 -21.65
N THR A 96 8.01 8.02 -21.48
CA THR A 96 9.12 8.19 -20.54
C THR A 96 8.88 9.42 -19.68
N ASP A 97 8.79 9.20 -18.37
CA ASP A 97 8.60 10.25 -17.36
C ASP A 97 9.94 10.56 -16.68
N THR A 98 10.18 11.85 -16.41
CA THR A 98 11.43 12.34 -15.79
C THR A 98 11.12 13.12 -14.51
N PHE A 99 11.85 12.81 -13.45
CA PHE A 99 11.73 13.44 -12.12
C PHE A 99 13.09 14.00 -11.70
N ASP A 100 13.11 15.11 -10.96
CA ASP A 100 14.32 15.83 -10.48
C ASP A 100 14.41 15.88 -8.94
#